data_AF-A0A0P0N411-F1
#
_entry.id   AF-A0A0P0N411-F1
#
_cell.length_a   1.000
_cell.length_b   1.000
_cell.length_c   1.000
_cell.angle_alpha   90.00
_cell.angle_beta   90.00
_cell.angle_gamma   90.00
#
_symmetry.space_group_name_H-M   'P 1'
#
loop_
_entity.id
_entity.type
_entity.pdbx_description
1 polymer ?
#
loop_
_entity_poly.entity_id
_entity_poly.type
_entity_poly.pdbx_seq_one_letter_code
_entity_poly.pdbx_strand_id
1 'polypeptide(L)'
;MNLADIILATIMSALLYSVVHELIHYVTALMLGYNARLYIASDGILPSPAVEIKNEPQGVNKAIILYSPYIFNLIVLVTVNTVPLRLIALLTLPNILLEERRSILRTTIVAIGISMLILFIGKNGIGMSY
;
A
#
# COMPACT_ATOMS: atom_id res chain seq x y z
N MET A 1 -5.89 -24.85 13.33
CA MET A 1 -6.73 -23.72 12.89
C MET A 1 -7.68 -24.22 11.82
N ASN A 2 -8.97 -23.96 11.95
CA ASN A 2 -9.92 -24.33 10.90
C ASN A 2 -9.88 -23.29 9.77
N LEU A 3 -10.51 -23.57 8.62
CA LEU A 3 -10.50 -22.66 7.47
C LEU A 3 -11.13 -21.30 7.77
N ALA A 4 -12.16 -21.26 8.62
CA ALA A 4 -12.84 -20.02 8.99
C ALA A 4 -11.93 -19.08 9.79
N ASP A 5 -11.12 -19.61 10.71
CA ASP A 5 -10.14 -18.85 11.49
C ASP A 5 -9.08 -18.19 10.57
N ILE A 6 -8.63 -18.93 9.54
CA ILE A 6 -7.65 -18.43 8.56
C ILE A 6 -8.25 -17.28 7.74
N ILE A 7 -9.49 -17.45 7.27
CA ILE A 7 -10.20 -16.42 6.50
C ILE A 7 -10.39 -15.16 7.35
N LEU A 8 -10.87 -15.32 8.59
CA LEU A 8 -11.09 -14.19 9.50
C LEU A 8 -9.79 -13.45 9.80
N ALA A 9 -8.71 -14.16 10.13
CA ALA A 9 -7.41 -13.55 10.40
C ALA A 9 -6.86 -12.79 9.19
N THR A 10 -7.09 -13.30 7.98
CA THR A 10 -6.66 -12.64 6.73
C THR A 10 -7.47 -11.37 6.46
N ILE A 11 -8.79 -11.41 6.64
CA ILE A 11 -9.67 -10.23 6.50
C ILE A 11 -9.29 -9.16 7.52
N MET A 12 -9.12 -9.53 8.79
CA MET A 12 -8.71 -8.59 9.84
C MET A 12 -7.35 -7.96 9.55
N SER A 13 -6.41 -8.77 9.04
CA SER A 13 -5.09 -8.28 8.62
C SER A 13 -5.18 -7.32 7.45
N ALA A 14 -6.02 -7.60 6.44
CA ALA A 14 -6.24 -6.71 5.29
C ALA A 14 -6.88 -5.37 5.69
N LEU A 15 -7.87 -5.40 6.59
CA LEU A 15 -8.49 -4.20 7.14
C LEU A 15 -7.49 -3.34 7.93
N LEU A 16 -6.71 -3.97 8.82
CA LEU A 16 -5.67 -3.28 9.56
C LEU A 16 -4.62 -2.68 8.60
N TYR A 17 -4.26 -3.43 7.56
CA TYR A 17 -3.31 -2.97 6.56
C TYR A 17 -3.81 -1.73 5.81
N SER A 18 -5.09 -1.70 5.43
CA SER A 18 -5.73 -0.53 4.81
C SER A 18 -5.71 0.68 5.76
N VAL A 19 -5.97 0.49 7.05
CA VAL A 19 -5.87 1.57 8.05
C VAL A 19 -4.44 2.09 8.16
N VAL A 20 -3.44 1.20 8.20
CA VAL A 20 -2.03 1.59 8.25
C VAL A 20 -1.61 2.35 7.00
N HIS A 21 -2.08 1.92 5.82
CA HIS A 21 -1.82 2.59 4.55
C HIS A 21 -2.24 4.08 4.59
N GLU A 22 -3.50 4.33 4.95
CA GLU A 22 -4.03 5.69 5.07
C GLU A 22 -3.38 6.48 6.20
N LEU A 23 -3.05 5.83 7.31
CA LEU A 23 -2.35 6.48 8.42
C LEU A 23 -0.96 6.98 7.98
N ILE A 24 -0.26 6.24 7.11
CA ILE A 24 1.04 6.67 6.59
C ILE A 24 0.88 7.91 5.69
N HIS A 25 -0.13 7.96 4.83
CA HIS A 25 -0.44 9.19 4.07
C HIS A 25 -0.69 10.38 5.01
N TYR A 26 -1.51 10.16 6.04
CA TYR A 26 -1.84 11.18 7.03
C TYR A 26 -0.61 11.71 7.77
N VAL A 27 0.19 10.81 8.35
CA VAL A 27 1.40 11.19 9.10
C VAL A 27 2.40 11.89 8.19
N THR A 28 2.60 11.39 6.97
CA THR A 28 3.54 12.00 6.01
C THR A 28 3.08 13.41 5.61
N ALA A 29 1.77 13.62 5.41
CA ALA A 29 1.22 14.94 5.14
C ALA A 29 1.46 15.92 6.30
N LEU A 30 1.22 15.49 7.54
CA LEU A 30 1.50 16.31 8.73
C LEU A 30 2.98 16.65 8.89
N MET A 31 3.88 15.68 8.67
CA MET A 31 5.34 15.89 8.75
C MET A 31 5.84 16.90 7.72
N LEU A 32 5.18 17.00 6.56
CA LEU A 32 5.47 17.98 5.53
C LEU A 32 4.74 19.32 5.75
N GLY A 33 4.03 19.49 6.87
CA GLY A 33 3.36 20.73 7.26
C GLY A 33 1.98 20.94 6.64
N TYR A 34 1.38 19.91 6.03
CA TYR A 34 0.03 20.00 5.48
C TYR A 34 -1.02 19.68 6.54
N ASN A 35 -2.17 20.34 6.45
CA ASN A 35 -3.33 20.02 7.26
C ASN A 35 -4.07 18.82 6.64
N ALA A 36 -4.00 17.66 7.28
CA ALA A 36 -4.68 16.45 6.84
C ALA A 36 -5.78 16.04 7.84
N ARG A 37 -6.77 15.28 7.36
CA ARG A 37 -7.82 14.68 8.18
C ARG A 37 -8.06 13.23 7.74
N LEU A 38 -8.05 12.32 8.72
CA LEU A 38 -8.55 10.97 8.54
C LEU A 38 -10.07 10.96 8.65
N TYR A 39 -10.72 10.28 7.71
CA TYR A 39 -12.15 10.04 7.72
C TYR A 39 -12.45 8.67 7.13
N ILE A 40 -13.69 8.22 7.29
CA ILE A 40 -14.17 6.99 6.64
C ILE A 40 -14.93 7.43 5.39
N ALA A 41 -14.38 7.10 4.23
CA ALA A 41 -15.05 7.23 2.94
C ALA A 41 -15.92 5.99 2.68
N SER A 42 -16.93 6.13 1.82
CA SER A 42 -17.72 5.00 1.36
C SER A 42 -18.05 5.20 -0.11
N ASP A 43 -17.53 4.31 -0.95
CA ASP A 43 -17.83 4.27 -2.38
C ASP A 43 -19.04 3.36 -2.69
N GLY A 44 -19.91 3.14 -1.70
CA GLY A 44 -21.15 2.38 -1.83
C GLY A 44 -21.02 0.86 -1.66
N ILE A 45 -19.81 0.32 -1.52
CA ILE A 45 -19.55 -1.11 -1.31
C ILE A 45 -19.13 -1.39 0.14
N LEU A 46 -18.04 -0.75 0.59
CA LEU A 46 -17.52 -0.90 1.95
C LEU A 46 -16.98 0.45 2.45
N PRO A 47 -17.23 0.81 3.72
CA PRO A 47 -16.56 1.94 4.34
C PRO A 47 -15.06 1.65 4.42
N SER A 48 -14.23 2.56 3.91
CA SER A 48 -12.78 2.47 3.98
C SER A 48 -12.18 3.73 4.61
N PRO A 49 -11.06 3.61 5.34
CA PRO A 49 -10.32 4.78 5.75
C PRO A 49 -9.86 5.56 4.52
N ALA A 50 -9.80 6.89 4.65
CA ALA A 50 -9.30 7.78 3.63
C ALA A 50 -8.67 9.03 4.29
N VAL A 51 -7.71 9.63 3.58
CA VAL A 51 -7.09 10.90 3.99
C VAL A 51 -7.51 12.03 3.07
N GLU A 52 -8.03 13.10 3.68
CA GLU A 52 -8.22 14.39 3.01
C GLU A 52 -7.08 15.33 3.39
N ILE A 53 -6.41 15.93 2.41
CA ILE A 53 -5.34 16.90 2.63
C ILE A 53 -5.81 18.28 2.15
N LYS A 54 -5.94 19.23 3.08
CA LYS A 54 -6.29 20.62 2.75
C LYS A 54 -5.14 21.29 2.01
N ASN A 55 -5.47 22.04 0.97
CA ASN A 55 -4.51 22.63 0.03
C ASN A 55 -3.63 21.56 -0.61
N GLU A 56 -4.20 20.86 -1.59
CA GLU A 56 -3.62 19.64 -2.16
C GLU A 56 -2.13 19.80 -2.49
N PRO A 57 -1.26 18.92 -1.97
CA PRO A 57 0.18 19.00 -2.19
C PRO A 57 0.48 18.88 -3.69
N GLN A 58 1.56 19.54 -4.13
CA GLN A 58 2.02 19.51 -5.53
C GLN A 58 3.45 19.01 -5.65
N GLY A 59 3.82 18.59 -6.86
CA GLY A 59 5.18 18.20 -7.22
C GLY A 59 5.76 17.11 -6.33
N VAL A 60 6.91 17.39 -5.74
CA VAL A 60 7.67 16.43 -4.91
C VAL A 60 6.91 16.09 -3.62
N ASN A 61 6.26 17.06 -2.96
CA ASN A 61 5.53 16.80 -1.73
C ASN A 61 4.34 15.86 -1.97
N LYS A 62 3.65 16.02 -3.10
CA LYS A 62 2.60 15.09 -3.53
C LYS A 62 3.17 13.69 -3.72
N ALA A 63 4.30 13.58 -4.41
CA ALA A 63 4.95 12.29 -4.62
C ALA A 63 5.36 11.64 -3.29
N ILE A 64 5.99 12.36 -2.36
CA ILE A 64 6.41 11.80 -1.07
C ILE A 64 5.20 11.24 -0.30
N ILE A 65 4.12 12.02 -0.20
CA ILE A 65 2.90 11.59 0.49
C ILE A 65 2.32 10.37 -0.20
N LEU A 66 2.18 10.41 -1.53
CA LEU A 66 1.62 9.32 -2.33
C LEU A 66 2.45 8.04 -2.22
N TYR A 67 3.76 8.12 -2.34
CA TYR A 67 4.64 6.95 -2.41
C TYR A 67 4.98 6.34 -1.03
N SER A 68 4.77 7.09 0.07
CA SER A 68 5.12 6.67 1.42
C SER A 68 4.52 5.31 1.88
N PRO A 69 3.21 5.02 1.73
CA PRO A 69 2.70 3.71 2.12
C PRO A 69 3.19 2.59 1.20
N TYR A 70 3.53 2.89 -0.06
CA TYR A 70 4.10 1.88 -0.96
C TYR A 70 5.53 1.52 -0.58
N ILE A 71 6.32 2.49 -0.12
CA ILE A 71 7.64 2.20 0.48
C ILE A 71 7.48 1.28 1.69
N PHE A 72 6.47 1.53 2.52
CA PHE A 72 6.13 0.62 3.62
C PHE A 72 5.76 -0.79 3.12
N ASN A 73 4.93 -0.89 2.06
CA ASN A 73 4.59 -2.18 1.45
C ASN A 73 5.84 -2.95 0.99
N LEU A 74 6.80 -2.26 0.38
CA LEU A 74 8.08 -2.85 -0.04
C LEU A 74 8.88 -3.38 1.15
N ILE A 75 8.94 -2.63 2.24
CA ILE A 75 9.60 -3.06 3.48
C ILE A 75 8.92 -4.31 4.02
N VAL A 76 7.58 -4.34 4.11
CA VAL A 76 6.82 -5.51 4.59
C VAL A 76 7.09 -6.73 3.72
N LEU A 77 7.10 -6.58 2.40
CA LEU A 77 7.31 -7.65 1.43
C LEU A 77 8.67 -8.35 1.59
N VAL A 78 9.70 -7.59 1.99
CA VAL A 78 11.09 -8.05 2.13
C VAL A 78 11.42 -8.50 3.56
N THR A 79 10.85 -7.86 4.58
CA THR A 79 11.26 -8.07 5.98
C THR A 79 10.33 -8.99 6.78
N VAL A 80 9.07 -9.13 6.37
CA VAL A 80 8.08 -9.92 7.12
C VAL A 80 7.97 -11.32 6.54
N ASN A 81 8.19 -12.36 7.36
CA ASN A 81 8.19 -13.76 6.91
C ASN A 81 6.79 -14.39 6.79
N THR A 82 5.73 -13.71 7.21
CA THR A 82 4.37 -14.24 7.13
C THR A 82 3.80 -14.08 5.72
N VAL A 83 3.53 -15.19 5.04
CA VAL A 83 2.97 -15.21 3.67
C VAL A 83 1.72 -14.32 3.51
N PRO A 84 0.73 -14.32 4.43
CA PRO A 84 -0.47 -13.49 4.27
C PRO A 84 -0.17 -11.99 4.18
N LEU A 85 0.70 -11.45 5.05
CA LEU A 85 1.06 -10.03 5.04
C LEU A 85 1.85 -9.65 3.78
N ARG A 86 2.72 -10.54 3.28
CA ARG A 86 3.45 -10.31 2.03
C ARG A 86 2.48 -10.26 0.83
N LEU A 87 1.48 -11.13 0.80
CA LEU A 87 0.45 -11.12 -0.24
C LEU A 87 -0.41 -9.86 -0.18
N ILE A 88 -0.82 -9.41 1.01
CA ILE A 88 -1.56 -8.16 1.19
C ILE A 88 -0.73 -6.96 0.73
N ALA A 89 0.54 -6.88 1.14
CA ALA A 89 1.46 -5.84 0.70
C ALA A 89 1.64 -5.85 -0.83
N LEU A 90 1.72 -7.03 -1.44
CA LEU A 90 1.85 -7.17 -2.88
C LEU A 90 0.59 -6.73 -3.63
N LEU A 91 -0.59 -7.15 -3.17
CA LEU A 91 -1.88 -6.85 -3.80
C LEU A 91 -2.27 -5.37 -3.69
N THR A 92 -1.68 -4.64 -2.74
CA THR A 92 -1.91 -3.20 -2.56
C THR A 92 -0.93 -2.34 -3.36
N LEU A 93 0.17 -2.89 -3.89
CA LEU A 93 1.11 -2.14 -4.74
C LEU A 93 0.48 -1.58 -6.01
N PRO A 94 -0.40 -2.29 -6.76
CA PRO A 94 -1.05 -1.75 -7.95
C PRO A 94 -1.94 -0.52 -7.71
N ASN A 95 -2.38 -0.26 -6.47
CA ASN A 95 -3.20 0.92 -6.16
C ASN A 95 -2.49 2.24 -6.48
N ILE A 96 -1.15 2.22 -6.48
CA ILE A 96 -0.31 3.36 -6.86
C ILE A 96 -0.64 3.87 -8.26
N LEU A 97 -1.01 2.96 -9.17
CA LEU A 97 -1.35 3.22 -10.55
C LEU A 97 -2.73 3.89 -10.65
N LEU A 98 -3.63 3.55 -9.75
CA LEU A 98 -4.99 4.10 -9.68
C LEU A 98 -5.00 5.51 -9.07
N GLU A 99 -4.04 5.81 -8.20
CA GLU A 99 -3.91 7.13 -7.56
C GLU A 99 -3.11 8.12 -8.43
N GLU A 100 -2.19 7.63 -9.27
CA GLU A 100 -1.51 8.41 -10.32
C GLU A 100 -2.40 8.65 -11.56
N ARG A 101 -3.62 9.18 -11.42
CA ARG A 101 -4.56 9.43 -12.54
C ARG A 101 -4.10 10.44 -13.63
N ARG A 102 -2.82 10.83 -13.68
CA ARG A 102 -2.34 11.91 -14.57
C ARG A 102 -1.12 11.59 -15.45
N SER A 103 -0.43 10.45 -15.33
CA SER A 103 0.76 10.21 -16.15
C SER A 103 1.01 8.74 -16.47
N ILE A 104 0.60 8.33 -17.68
CA ILE A 104 0.86 6.99 -18.25
C ILE A 104 2.33 6.57 -18.12
N LEU A 105 3.27 7.51 -18.28
CA LEU A 105 4.71 7.25 -18.19
C LEU A 105 5.15 6.83 -16.77
N ARG A 106 4.68 7.53 -15.73
CA ARG A 106 5.04 7.21 -14.33
C ARG A 106 4.36 5.92 -13.87
N THR A 107 3.08 5.76 -14.21
CA THR A 107 2.33 4.51 -14.03
C THR A 107 3.09 3.32 -14.64
N THR A 108 3.61 3.46 -15.86
CA THR A 108 4.37 2.39 -16.52
C THR A 108 5.69 2.08 -15.80
N ILE A 109 6.45 3.10 -15.39
CA ILE A 109 7.72 2.90 -14.66
C ILE A 109 7.46 2.19 -13.32
N VAL A 110 6.43 2.60 -12.59
CA VAL A 110 6.06 2.00 -11.30
C VAL A 110 5.57 0.56 -11.49
N ALA A 111 4.73 0.30 -12.49
CA ALA A 111 4.28 -1.06 -12.82
C ALA A 111 5.44 -1.99 -13.21
N ILE A 112 6.40 -1.50 -14.00
CA ILE A 112 7.62 -2.23 -14.35
C ILE A 112 8.46 -2.50 -13.10
N GLY A 113 8.64 -1.51 -12.22
CA GLY A 113 9.37 -1.66 -10.96
C GLY A 113 8.75 -2.72 -10.04
N ILE A 114 7.42 -2.70 -9.88
CA ILE A 114 6.67 -3.70 -9.12
C ILE A 114 6.83 -5.09 -9.76
N SER A 115 6.71 -5.19 -11.07
CA SER A 115 6.85 -6.47 -11.80
C SER A 115 8.26 -7.05 -11.68
N MET A 116 9.30 -6.21 -11.77
CA MET A 116 10.70 -6.61 -11.57
C MET A 116 10.97 -7.06 -10.14
N LEU A 117 10.37 -6.41 -9.14
CA LEU A 117 10.49 -6.80 -7.75
C LEU A 117 9.78 -8.13 -7.46
N ILE A 118 8.58 -8.34 -8.02
CA ILE A 118 7.87 -9.63 -7.94
C ILE A 118 8.74 -10.75 -8.52
N LEU A 119 9.33 -10.52 -9.70
CA LEU A 119 10.23 -11.48 -10.34
C LEU A 119 11.50 -11.72 -9.52
N PHE A 120 12.07 -10.68 -8.92
CA PHE A 120 13.25 -10.78 -8.06
C PHE A 120 12.95 -11.58 -6.79
N ILE A 121 11.80 -11.34 -6.15
CA ILE A 121 11.38 -12.07 -4.95
C ILE A 121 10.95 -13.49 -5.29
N GLY A 122 10.29 -13.71 -6.43
CA GLY A 122 9.99 -15.06 -6.92
C GLY A 122 11.28 -15.84 -7.19
N LYS A 123 12.27 -15.22 -7.83
CA LYS A 123 13.56 -15.85 -8.14
C LYS A 123 14.40 -16.15 -6.89
N ASN A 124 14.39 -15.28 -5.89
CA ASN A 124 15.18 -15.45 -4.65
C ASN A 124 14.41 -16.14 -3.51
N GLY A 125 13.08 -16.24 -3.60
CA GLY A 125 12.21 -16.92 -2.63
C GLY A 125 11.96 -18.40 -2.93
N ILE A 126 12.33 -18.88 -4.14
CA ILE A 126 12.34 -20.31 -4.50
C ILE A 126 13.67 -20.99 -4.09
N GLY A 127 14.46 -20.35 -3.23
CA GLY A 127 15.50 -21.00 -2.45
C GLY A 127 14.94 -21.71 -1.21
N MET A 128 13.79 -22.38 -1.30
CA MET A 128 13.41 -23.36 -0.28
C MET A 128 14.20 -24.64 -0.57
N SER A 129 15.29 -24.77 0.18
CA SER A 129 16.00 -26.03 0.38
C SER A 129 14.98 -27.09 0.78
N TYR A 130 14.83 -28.12 -0.06
CA TYR A 130 14.33 -29.41 0.37
C TYR A 130 15.33 -30.07 1.31
#